data_AF-A0A3D3STS7-F1
#
_entry.id   AF-A0A3D3STS7-F1
#
_cell.length_a   1.000
_cell.length_b   1.000
_cell.length_c   1.000
_cell.angle_alpha   90.00
_cell.angle_beta   90.00
_cell.angle_gamma   90.00
#
_symmetry.space_group_name_H-M   'P 1'
#
loop_
_entity.id
_entity.type
_entity.pdbx_description
1 polymer ?
#
loop_
_entity_poly.entity_id
_entity_poly.type
_entity_poly.pdbx_seq_one_letter_code
_entity_poly.pdbx_strand_id
1 'polypeptide(L)' 'VLLPQVDIGRGCHLRRVVVENGCRVPPGTRIGFDEAQDAKRFYRTEGGVVLVTREMLRALEAHPI' A
#
# COMPACT_ATOMS: atom_id res chain seq x y z
N VAL A 1 -1.23 7.79 7.16
CA VAL A 1 -0.10 7.77 8.11
C VAL A 1 1.02 6.96 7.49
N LEU A 2 2.24 7.51 7.48
CA LEU A 2 3.44 6.78 7.11
C LEU A 2 4.27 6.62 8.38
N LEU A 3 4.58 5.38 8.77
CA LEU A 3 5.49 5.13 9.88
C LEU A 3 6.93 5.51 9.48
N PRO A 4 7.88 5.53 10.42
CA PRO A 4 9.24 5.96 10.12
C PRO A 4 9.89 5.11 9.01
N GLN A 5 10.89 5.70 8.34
CA GLN A 5 11.69 5.02 7.31
C GLN A 5 10.89 4.49 6.11
N VAL A 6 9.66 4.96 5.90
CA VAL A 6 8.90 4.68 4.68
C VAL A 6 9.47 5.46 3.51
N ASP A 7 9.77 4.76 2.41
CA ASP A 7 10.15 5.35 1.14
C ASP A 7 8.98 5.25 0.16
N ILE A 8 8.64 6.37 -0.49
CA ILE A 8 7.53 6.44 -1.44
C ILE A 8 8.07 6.71 -2.84
N GLY A 9 7.88 5.73 -3.73
CA GLY A 9 8.27 5.84 -5.12
C GLY A 9 7.55 6.99 -5.85
N ARG A 10 8.20 7.51 -6.88
CA ARG A 10 7.67 8.62 -7.68
C ARG A 10 6.29 8.29 -8.27
N GLY A 11 5.37 9.25 -8.22
CA GLY A 11 4.03 9.11 -8.82
C GLY A 11 3.04 8.24 -8.03
N CYS A 12 3.38 7.84 -6.81
CA CYS A 12 2.42 7.16 -5.93
C CYS A 12 1.23 8.06 -5.60
N HIS A 13 0.05 7.45 -5.51
CA HIS A 13 -1.15 8.09 -5.00
C HIS A 13 -1.67 7.25 -3.84
N LEU A 14 -1.68 7.83 -2.63
CA LEU A 14 -2.06 7.13 -1.41
C LEU A 14 -3.16 7.92 -0.69
N ARG A 15 -4.27 7.25 -0.35
CA ARG A 15 -5.39 7.86 0.39
C ARG A 15 -5.85 6.93 1.49
N ARG A 16 -6.06 7.47 2.72
CA ARG A 16 -6.52 6.69 3.89
C ARG A 16 -5.68 5.42 4.15
N VAL A 17 -4.36 5.53 4.02
CA VAL A 17 -3.45 4.40 4.26
C VAL A 17 -2.70 4.53 5.58
N VAL A 18 -2.30 3.40 6.14
CA VAL A 18 -1.27 3.26 7.18
C VAL A 18 -0.18 2.37 6.61
N VAL A 19 1.03 2.91 6.45
CA VAL A 19 2.17 2.18 5.88
C VAL A 19 3.16 1.82 6.99
N GLU A 20 3.47 0.53 7.11
CA GLU A 20 4.40 -0.02 8.11
C GLU A 20 5.81 0.58 8.01
N ASN A 21 6.53 0.65 9.13
CA ASN A 21 7.88 1.15 9.24
C ASN A 21 8.84 0.41 8.27
N GLY A 22 9.64 1.19 7.53
CA GLY A 22 10.64 0.65 6.60
C GLY A 22 10.08 0.09 5.28
N CYS A 23 8.78 0.28 4.98
CA CYS A 23 8.22 -0.07 3.67
C CYS A 23 8.81 0.79 2.56
N ARG A 24 9.04 0.19 1.39
CA ARG A 24 9.35 0.89 0.15
C ARG A 24 8.19 0.68 -0.82
N VAL A 25 7.41 1.73 -1.06
CA VAL A 25 6.24 1.65 -1.94
C VAL A 25 6.70 1.87 -3.39
N PRO A 26 6.46 0.92 -4.32
CA PRO A 26 6.94 1.02 -5.69
C PRO A 26 6.41 2.28 -6.43
N PRO A 27 7.18 2.84 -7.39
CA PRO A 27 6.72 3.97 -8.20
C PRO A 27 5.36 3.70 -8.87
N GLY A 28 4.52 4.74 -8.97
CA GLY A 28 3.21 4.64 -9.61
C GLY A 28 2.14 3.89 -8.81
N THR A 29 2.45 3.38 -7.61
CA THR A 29 1.48 2.63 -6.78
C THR A 29 0.26 3.48 -6.42
N ARG A 30 -0.93 2.89 -6.54
CA ARG A 30 -2.22 3.52 -6.17
C ARG A 30 -2.97 2.68 -5.13
N ILE A 31 -3.16 3.23 -3.92
CA ILE A 31 -3.80 2.56 -2.78
C ILE A 31 -4.80 3.51 -2.11
N GLY A 32 -5.99 3.02 -1.80
CA GLY A 32 -7.08 3.76 -1.17
C GLY A 32 -8.06 4.41 -2.14
N PHE A 33 -8.11 3.91 -3.37
CA PHE A 33 -8.92 4.46 -4.46
C PHE A 33 -9.91 3.46 -5.05
N ASP A 34 -9.65 2.16 -4.92
CA ASP A 34 -10.53 1.09 -5.39
C ASP A 34 -10.68 0.08 -4.25
N GLU A 35 -11.86 0.07 -3.64
CA GLU A 35 -12.14 -0.76 -2.47
C GLU A 35 -11.94 -2.25 -2.73
N ALA A 36 -12.37 -2.75 -3.89
CA ALA A 36 -12.28 -4.16 -4.22
C ALA A 36 -10.82 -4.57 -4.48
N GLN A 37 -10.05 -3.74 -5.19
CA GLN A 37 -8.63 -4.01 -5.45
C GLN A 37 -7.79 -3.84 -4.18
N ASP A 38 -8.11 -2.85 -3.35
CA ASP A 38 -7.38 -2.62 -2.11
C ASP A 38 -7.61 -3.76 -1.10
N ALA A 39 -8.84 -4.26 -0.97
CA ALA A 39 -9.15 -5.40 -0.11
C ALA A 39 -8.56 -6.73 -0.61
N LYS A 40 -8.31 -6.87 -1.92
CA LYS A 40 -7.63 -8.04 -2.50
C LYS A 40 -6.12 -8.04 -2.23
N ARG A 41 -5.51 -6.85 -2.19
CA ARG A 41 -4.04 -6.68 -2.12
C ARG A 41 -3.52 -6.44 -0.71
N PHE A 42 -4.37 -5.89 0.15
CA PHE A 42 -3.99 -5.39 1.48
C PHE A 42 -5.08 -5.68 2.51
N TYR A 43 -4.76 -5.49 3.79
CA TYR A 43 -5.80 -5.43 4.82
C TYR A 43 -6.52 -4.07 4.76
N ARG A 44 -7.83 -4.10 4.59
CA ARG A 44 -8.69 -2.90 4.58
C ARG A 44 -9.74 -3.01 5.69
N THR A 45 -9.84 -1.99 6.52
CA THR A 45 -10.89 -1.91 7.55
C THR A 45 -12.25 -1.60 6.91
N GLU A 46 -13.34 -1.90 7.60
CA GLU A 46 -14.70 -1.52 7.18
C GLU A 46 -14.83 -0.01 6.95
N GLY A 47 -14.16 0.79 7.80
CA GLY A 47 -14.11 2.24 7.64
C GLY A 47 -13.33 2.71 6.41
N GLY A 48 -12.64 1.83 5.68
CA GLY A 48 -11.92 2.16 4.45
C GLY A 48 -10.47 2.62 4.67
N VAL A 49 -9.85 2.26 5.80
CA VAL A 49 -8.41 2.48 6.02
C VAL A 49 -7.65 1.26 5.53
N VAL A 50 -6.58 1.46 4.76
CA VAL A 50 -5.75 0.38 4.22
C VAL A 50 -4.44 0.27 5.00
N LEU A 51 -4.15 -0.90 5.56
CA LEU A 51 -2.86 -1.23 6.15
C LEU A 51 -1.94 -1.85 5.10
N VAL A 52 -0.72 -1.31 4.97
CA VAL A 52 0.29 -1.76 4.01
C VAL A 52 1.52 -2.25 4.75
N THR A 53 1.86 -3.53 4.60
CA THR A 53 3.07 -4.15 5.19
C THR A 53 4.10 -4.50 4.12
N ARG A 54 5.35 -4.75 4.54
CA ARG A 54 6.41 -5.17 3.62
C ARG A 54 6.10 -6.48 2.92
N GLU A 55 5.45 -7.41 3.62
CA GLU A 55 5.06 -8.71 3.05
C GLU A 55 4.01 -8.56 1.95
N MET A 56 2.99 -7.71 2.17
CA MET A 56 1.97 -7.41 1.15
C MET A 56 2.59 -6.77 -0.09
N LEU A 57 3.54 -5.83 0.09
CA LEU A 57 4.25 -5.22 -1.04
C LEU A 57 5.08 -6.25 -1.83
N ARG A 58 5.79 -7.16 -1.16
CA ARG A 58 6.54 -8.24 -1.81
C ARG A 58 5.65 -9.19 -2.61
N ALA A 59 4.44 -9.47 -2.09
CA ALA A 59 3.48 -10.32 -2.80
C ALA A 59 3.03 -9.71 -4.15
N LEU A 60 3.04 -8.38 -4.27
CA LEU A 60 2.73 -7.69 -5.53
C LEU A 60 3.88 -7.76 -6.54
N GLU A 61 5.13 -7.76 -6.07
CA GLU A 61 6.32 -7.85 -6.94
C GLU A 61 6.52 -9.26 -7.52
N ALA A 62 6.07 -10.30 -6.80
CA ALA A 62 6.18 -11.69 -7.22
C ALA A 62 5.19 -12.10 -8.34
N HIS A 63 4.27 -11.22 -8.73
CA HIS A 63 3.32 -11.44 -9.82
C HIS A 63 3.26 -10.20 -10.72
N PRO A 64 4.22 -10.03 -11.64
CA PRO A 64 4.17 -8.95 -12.61
C PRO A 64 2.96 -9.15 -13.53
N ILE A 65 2.09 -8.14 -13.54
CA ILE A 65 0.98 -7.96 -14.49
C ILE A 65 1.48 -7.84 -15.93
#